data_AF-A0A524K3W7-F1
#
_entry.id   AF-A0A524K3W7-F1
#
_cell.length_a   1.000
_cell.length_b   1.000
_cell.length_c   1.000
_cell.angle_alpha   90.00
_cell.angle_beta   90.00
_cell.angle_gamma   90.00
#
_symmetry.space_group_name_H-M   'P 1'
#
loop_
_entity.id
_entity.type
_entity.pdbx_description
1 polymer ?
#
loop_
_entity_poly.entity_id
_entity_poly.type
_entity_poly.pdbx_seq_one_letter_code
_entity_poly.pdbx_strand_id
1 'polypeptide(L)'
;MKCSRLPLLLPFLSDASLLSTRPEASRTIFSLFDDLKNYLSDQSVATAAKYMLSHSNFLDRSNLLSCEQLFVKVSPGDICFIDFGCAYRNEAGYQHFGVIMSIVHSKAFVVPMTSNPSTFAQAYDEVVLPNGKRHLMRIGKQNGLYKESVLFLNDCKFINTSRIIEVKGNVDTEGELFGQIKDKVKECLFNPHADLTEFT
;
A
#
# COMPACT_ATOMS: atom_id res chain seq x y z
N MET A 1 12.73 -7.63 -16.46
CA MET A 1 12.39 -6.19 -16.65
C MET A 1 13.61 -5.49 -17.23
N LYS A 2 13.54 -5.04 -18.50
CA LYS A 2 14.53 -4.09 -19.03
C LYS A 2 14.09 -2.70 -18.57
N CYS A 3 14.84 -2.09 -17.65
CA CYS A 3 14.66 -0.68 -17.32
C CYS A 3 15.18 0.13 -18.53
N SER A 4 14.29 0.41 -19.48
CA SER A 4 14.62 1.07 -20.76
C SER A 4 14.77 2.60 -20.65
N ARG A 5 14.71 3.17 -19.44
CA ARG A 5 14.67 4.63 -19.21
C ARG A 5 15.86 5.24 -18.48
N LEU A 6 16.86 4.44 -18.09
CA LEU A 6 18.12 5.01 -17.56
C LEU A 6 18.81 6.03 -18.49
N PRO A 7 18.69 6.00 -19.84
CA PRO A 7 19.33 7.00 -20.69
C PRO A 7 18.62 8.37 -20.73
N LEU A 8 17.38 8.50 -20.22
CA LEU A 8 16.57 9.72 -20.39
C LEU A 8 16.57 10.66 -19.17
N LEU A 9 17.16 10.25 -18.04
CA LEU A 9 17.32 11.10 -16.86
C LEU A 9 18.67 11.85 -16.83
N LEU A 10 19.65 11.40 -17.62
CA LEU A 10 20.96 12.04 -17.72
C LEU A 10 20.93 13.48 -18.29
N PRO A 11 20.06 13.87 -19.24
CA PRO A 11 20.07 15.24 -19.78
C PRO A 11 19.68 16.32 -18.75
N PHE A 12 18.80 15.98 -17.80
CA PHE A 12 18.32 16.92 -16.78
C PHE A 12 19.35 17.18 -15.67
N LEU A 13 20.20 16.20 -15.38
CA LEU A 13 21.35 16.37 -14.49
C LEU A 13 22.58 16.95 -15.22
N SER A 14 22.65 16.80 -16.55
CA SER A 14 23.74 17.38 -17.35
C SER A 14 23.61 18.88 -17.58
N ASP A 15 22.40 19.45 -17.49
CA ASP A 15 22.19 20.88 -17.62
C ASP A 15 22.16 21.58 -16.26
N ALA A 16 23.33 21.59 -15.60
CA ALA A 16 23.56 22.27 -14.33
C ALA A 16 23.24 23.78 -14.35
N SER A 17 23.02 24.37 -15.54
CA SER A 17 22.64 25.76 -15.71
C SER A 17 21.25 26.06 -15.12
N LEU A 18 20.29 25.13 -15.23
CA LEU A 18 18.94 25.29 -14.67
C LEU A 18 18.94 25.25 -13.13
N LEU A 19 19.79 24.39 -12.56
CA LEU A 19 20.02 24.28 -11.11
C LEU A 19 20.74 25.52 -10.55
N SER A 20 21.50 26.24 -11.37
CA SER A 20 22.18 27.48 -10.92
C SER A 20 21.22 28.66 -10.68
N THR A 21 20.02 28.64 -11.27
CA THR A 21 19.01 29.71 -11.11
C THR A 21 18.33 29.71 -9.73
N ARG A 22 18.43 28.61 -8.97
CA ARG A 22 17.86 28.43 -7.62
C ARG A 22 18.84 27.66 -6.72
N PRO A 23 19.88 28.33 -6.18
CA PRO A 23 20.98 27.64 -5.49
C PRO A 23 20.54 26.85 -4.25
N GLU A 24 19.51 27.30 -3.53
CA GLU A 24 18.96 26.55 -2.39
C GLU A 24 18.27 25.25 -2.82
N ALA A 25 17.47 25.28 -3.90
CA ALA A 25 16.81 24.09 -4.42
C ALA A 25 17.83 23.04 -4.85
N SER A 26 18.92 23.46 -5.48
CA SER A 26 19.98 22.58 -5.93
C SER A 26 20.73 21.92 -4.77
N ARG A 27 21.04 22.68 -3.70
CA ARG A 27 21.62 22.11 -2.48
C ARG A 27 20.71 21.07 -1.85
N THR A 28 19.42 21.36 -1.74
CA THR A 28 18.43 20.41 -1.20
C THR A 28 18.35 19.13 -2.04
N ILE A 29 18.36 19.24 -3.37
CA ILE A 29 18.34 18.07 -4.26
C ILE A 29 19.57 17.18 -4.04
N PHE A 30 20.77 17.76 -4.03
CA PHE A 30 22.00 16.99 -3.82
C PHE A 30 22.05 16.37 -2.42
N SER A 31 21.67 17.12 -1.38
CA SER A 31 21.55 16.58 -0.01
C SER A 31 20.60 15.38 0.04
N LEU A 32 19.45 15.48 -0.62
CA LEU A 32 18.48 14.39 -0.65
C LEU A 32 19.01 13.15 -1.38
N PHE A 33 19.80 13.32 -2.44
CA PHE A 33 20.45 12.18 -3.11
C PHE A 33 21.45 11.48 -2.19
N ASP A 34 22.25 12.23 -1.44
CA ASP A 34 23.19 11.68 -0.47
C ASP A 34 22.46 10.99 0.70
N ASP A 35 21.42 11.63 1.24
CA ASP A 35 20.57 11.05 2.30
C ASP A 35 19.90 9.76 1.85
N LEU A 36 19.37 9.72 0.62
CA LEU A 36 18.77 8.52 0.06
C LEU A 36 19.80 7.41 -0.14
N LYS A 37 21.00 7.74 -0.63
CA LYS A 37 22.09 6.78 -0.79
C LYS A 37 22.51 6.18 0.55
N ASN A 38 22.65 7.00 1.58
CA ASN A 38 22.97 6.55 2.94
C ASN A 38 21.85 5.67 3.49
N TYR A 39 20.60 6.13 3.42
CA TYR A 39 19.43 5.37 3.85
C TYR A 39 19.39 3.98 3.21
N LEU A 40 19.54 3.89 1.88
CA LEU A 40 19.51 2.61 1.17
C LEU A 40 20.70 1.70 1.53
N SER A 41 21.86 2.27 1.81
CA SER A 41 23.06 1.53 2.22
C SER A 41 22.92 0.93 3.63
N ASP A 42 22.16 1.58 4.50
CA ASP A 42 21.87 1.12 5.87
C ASP A 42 20.74 0.07 5.93
N GLN A 43 19.99 -0.12 4.83
CA GLN A 43 18.92 -1.11 4.77
C GLN A 43 19.41 -2.51 4.37
N SER A 44 18.64 -3.53 4.75
CA SER A 44 18.78 -4.85 4.12
C SER A 44 18.47 -4.76 2.61
N VAL A 45 19.11 -5.60 1.80
CA VAL A 45 18.87 -5.67 0.35
C VAL A 45 17.38 -5.85 0.03
N ALA A 46 16.65 -6.64 0.81
CA ALA A 46 15.22 -6.86 0.63
C ALA A 46 14.39 -5.60 0.88
N THR A 47 14.74 -4.81 1.92
CA THR A 47 14.06 -3.54 2.22
C THR A 47 14.38 -2.49 1.17
N ALA A 48 15.66 -2.34 0.79
CA ALA A 48 16.08 -1.43 -0.26
C ALA A 48 15.40 -1.76 -1.60
N ALA A 49 15.28 -3.04 -1.95
CA ALA A 49 14.60 -3.48 -3.17
C ALA A 49 13.12 -3.07 -3.19
N LYS A 50 12.38 -3.22 -2.07
CA LYS A 50 10.99 -2.77 -1.97
C LYS A 50 10.84 -1.28 -2.23
N TYR A 51 11.72 -0.48 -1.63
CA TYR A 51 11.77 0.97 -1.85
C TYR A 51 11.99 1.30 -3.34
N MET A 52 13.04 0.73 -3.94
CA MET A 52 13.39 1.02 -5.33
C MET A 52 12.33 0.55 -6.33
N LEU A 53 11.72 -0.62 -6.10
CA LEU A 53 10.63 -1.12 -6.92
C LEU A 53 9.40 -0.21 -6.85
N SER A 54 9.05 0.24 -5.64
CA SER A 54 7.92 1.16 -5.45
C SER A 54 8.17 2.51 -6.12
N HIS A 55 9.40 3.02 -6.01
CA HIS A 55 9.80 4.24 -6.71
C HIS A 55 9.77 4.07 -8.24
N SER A 56 10.24 2.94 -8.77
CA SER A 56 10.14 2.64 -10.21
C SER A 56 8.69 2.60 -10.69
N ASN A 57 7.79 1.97 -9.94
CA ASN A 57 6.36 1.96 -10.26
C ASN A 57 5.77 3.37 -10.26
N PHE A 58 6.16 4.21 -9.29
CA PHE A 58 5.74 5.61 -9.26
C PHE A 58 6.17 6.34 -10.55
N LEU A 59 7.44 6.25 -10.93
CA LEU A 59 7.96 6.90 -12.15
C LEU A 59 7.23 6.44 -13.43
N ASP A 60 6.83 5.18 -13.49
CA ASP A 60 6.14 4.62 -14.66
C ASP A 60 4.63 4.90 -14.68
N ARG A 61 4.00 5.07 -13.51
CA ARG A 61 2.53 5.01 -13.37
C ARG A 61 1.90 6.28 -12.80
N SER A 62 2.67 7.24 -12.28
CA SER A 62 2.13 8.44 -11.61
C SER A 62 1.26 9.31 -12.53
N ASN A 63 1.52 9.28 -13.83
CA ASN A 63 0.78 10.04 -14.84
C ASN A 63 -0.44 9.28 -15.42
N LEU A 64 -0.72 8.07 -14.93
CA LEU A 64 -1.88 7.30 -15.35
C LEU A 64 -3.12 7.72 -14.56
N LEU A 65 -4.25 7.81 -15.26
CA LEU A 65 -5.55 8.12 -14.70
C LEU A 65 -6.15 6.92 -13.95
N SER A 66 -5.90 5.70 -14.44
CA SER A 66 -6.40 4.47 -13.83
C SER A 66 -5.56 3.24 -14.18
N CYS A 67 -5.84 2.11 -13.53
CA CYS A 67 -5.26 0.81 -13.87
C CYS A 67 -5.70 0.25 -15.23
N GLU A 68 -6.77 0.76 -15.82
CA GLU A 68 -7.26 0.29 -17.12
C GLU A 68 -6.26 0.57 -18.24
N GLN A 69 -5.47 1.65 -18.12
CA GLN A 69 -4.37 1.96 -19.02
C GLN A 69 -3.21 0.94 -18.92
N LEU A 70 -3.22 0.10 -17.90
CA LEU A 70 -2.32 -1.05 -17.72
C LEU A 70 -3.02 -2.38 -18.05
N PHE A 71 -4.21 -2.32 -18.64
CA PHE A 71 -5.06 -3.49 -18.95
C PHE A 71 -5.49 -4.30 -17.72
N VAL A 72 -5.46 -3.69 -16.54
CA VAL A 72 -5.93 -4.30 -15.29
C VAL A 72 -7.36 -3.86 -15.03
N LYS A 73 -8.26 -4.84 -14.89
CA LYS A 73 -9.67 -4.62 -14.51
C LYS A 73 -9.83 -4.97 -13.04
N VAL A 74 -10.55 -4.11 -12.31
CA VAL A 74 -10.74 -4.22 -10.86
C VAL A 74 -12.19 -3.94 -10.52
N SER A 75 -12.73 -4.72 -9.60
CA SER A 75 -14.09 -4.59 -9.05
C SER A 75 -14.07 -4.64 -7.52
N PRO A 76 -15.11 -4.14 -6.83
CA PRO A 76 -15.30 -4.42 -5.42
C PRO A 76 -15.26 -5.92 -5.12
N GLY A 77 -14.68 -6.30 -3.97
CA GLY A 77 -14.42 -7.68 -3.58
C GLY A 77 -13.06 -8.21 -4.04
N ASP A 78 -12.44 -7.61 -5.07
CA ASP A 78 -11.14 -8.08 -5.55
C ASP A 78 -10.05 -7.95 -4.49
N ILE A 79 -9.21 -8.97 -4.42
CA ILE A 79 -7.97 -8.96 -3.63
C ILE A 79 -6.84 -8.66 -4.60
N CYS A 80 -6.29 -7.46 -4.48
CA CYS A 80 -5.30 -6.94 -5.40
C CYS A 80 -3.91 -6.93 -4.76
N PHE A 81 -2.88 -7.15 -5.59
CA PHE A 81 -1.50 -6.79 -5.26
C PHE A 81 -1.29 -5.31 -5.63
N ILE A 82 -0.91 -4.49 -4.66
CA ILE A 82 -0.99 -3.02 -4.72
C ILE A 82 0.32 -2.42 -4.26
N ASP A 83 0.77 -1.37 -4.94
CA ASP A 83 1.87 -0.53 -4.48
C ASP A 83 1.39 0.69 -3.67
N PHE A 84 1.52 0.61 -2.35
CA PHE A 84 1.14 1.67 -1.43
C PHE A 84 2.15 2.83 -1.39
N GLY A 85 3.35 2.69 -1.98
CA GLY A 85 4.38 3.75 -1.94
C GLY A 85 5.21 3.73 -0.66
N CYS A 86 6.08 4.74 -0.49
CA CYS A 86 6.71 4.98 0.80
C CYS A 86 5.65 5.35 1.84
N ALA A 87 5.78 4.79 3.04
CA ALA A 87 4.79 4.94 4.09
C ALA A 87 5.47 5.21 5.44
N TYR A 88 4.78 5.91 6.32
CA TYR A 88 5.27 6.15 7.68
C TYR A 88 5.15 4.88 8.52
N ARG A 89 5.73 4.92 9.72
CA ARG A 89 5.60 3.84 10.68
C ARG A 89 4.11 3.60 10.97
N ASN A 90 3.72 2.32 11.02
CA ASN A 90 2.35 1.82 11.21
C ASN A 90 1.42 1.92 9.99
N GLU A 91 1.91 2.37 8.85
CA GLU A 91 1.19 2.30 7.58
C GLU A 91 1.69 1.11 6.74
N ALA A 92 0.81 0.51 5.94
CA ALA A 92 1.21 -0.41 4.89
C ALA A 92 1.93 0.38 3.78
N GLY A 93 3.21 0.05 3.58
CA GLY A 93 4.07 0.67 2.57
C GLY A 93 4.59 -0.33 1.57
N TYR A 94 5.01 0.15 0.40
CA TYR A 94 5.46 -0.64 -0.72
C TYR A 94 4.38 -1.62 -1.18
N GLN A 95 4.78 -2.79 -1.68
CA GLN A 95 3.87 -3.74 -2.27
C GLN A 95 3.23 -4.65 -1.22
N HIS A 96 1.90 -4.55 -1.08
CA HIS A 96 1.09 -5.39 -0.21
C HIS A 96 -0.20 -5.81 -0.91
N PHE A 97 -0.89 -6.79 -0.34
CA PHE A 97 -2.24 -7.10 -0.75
C PHE A 97 -3.23 -6.09 -0.15
N GLY A 98 -4.36 -5.91 -0.81
CA GLY A 98 -5.50 -5.17 -0.27
C GLY A 98 -6.81 -5.63 -0.90
N VAL A 99 -7.89 -5.53 -0.12
CA VAL A 99 -9.25 -5.81 -0.61
C VAL A 99 -9.89 -4.52 -1.10
N ILE A 100 -10.45 -4.54 -2.31
CA ILE A 100 -11.15 -3.41 -2.90
C ILE A 100 -12.57 -3.37 -2.34
N MET A 101 -12.92 -2.30 -1.61
CA MET A 101 -14.22 -2.15 -0.98
C MET A 101 -15.21 -1.35 -1.84
N SER A 102 -14.71 -0.37 -2.58
CA SER A 102 -15.50 0.43 -3.52
C SER A 102 -14.59 1.13 -4.53
N ILE A 103 -15.14 1.51 -5.69
CA ILE A 103 -14.45 2.32 -6.69
C ILE A 103 -15.24 3.61 -6.90
N VAL A 104 -14.58 4.76 -6.74
CA VAL A 104 -15.15 6.10 -6.91
C VAL A 104 -14.19 6.94 -7.73
N HIS A 105 -14.60 7.37 -8.92
CA HIS A 105 -13.83 8.25 -9.81
C HIS A 105 -12.36 7.83 -9.98
N SER A 106 -12.14 6.62 -10.50
CA SER A 106 -10.81 6.01 -10.72
C SER A 106 -9.95 5.79 -9.46
N LYS A 107 -10.50 6.04 -8.27
CA LYS A 107 -9.90 5.68 -7.00
C LYS A 107 -10.58 4.44 -6.42
N ALA A 108 -9.78 3.54 -5.88
CA ALA A 108 -10.27 2.42 -5.10
C ALA A 108 -10.18 2.75 -3.62
N PHE A 109 -11.26 2.56 -2.87
CA PHE A 109 -11.19 2.45 -1.41
C PHE A 109 -10.75 1.04 -1.08
N VAL A 110 -9.62 0.91 -0.39
CA VAL A 110 -8.98 -0.38 -0.14
C VAL A 110 -8.72 -0.57 1.33
N VAL A 111 -8.78 -1.81 1.80
CA VAL A 111 -8.29 -2.22 3.12
C VAL A 111 -7.02 -3.04 2.92
N PRO A 112 -5.84 -2.54 3.33
CA PRO A 112 -4.59 -3.29 3.23
C PRO A 112 -4.64 -4.59 4.05
N MET A 113 -3.87 -5.58 3.64
CA MET A 113 -3.88 -6.89 4.28
C MET A 113 -2.51 -7.57 4.32
N THR A 114 -2.39 -8.54 5.23
CA THR A 114 -1.20 -9.37 5.40
C THR A 114 -1.58 -10.83 5.62
N SER A 115 -0.68 -11.74 5.24
CA SER A 115 -0.75 -13.16 5.59
C SER A 115 0.35 -13.54 6.58
N ASN A 116 0.87 -12.57 7.35
CA ASN A 116 1.84 -12.83 8.40
C ASN A 116 1.17 -13.57 9.57
N PRO A 117 1.63 -14.78 9.94
CA PRO A 117 1.01 -15.57 11.01
C PRO A 117 1.03 -14.88 12.39
N SER A 118 2.04 -14.07 12.69
CA SER A 118 2.10 -13.32 13.95
C SER A 118 1.02 -12.23 14.01
N THR A 119 0.79 -11.51 12.90
CA THR A 119 -0.32 -10.55 12.81
C THR A 119 -1.67 -11.26 12.91
N PHE A 120 -1.81 -12.44 12.30
CA PHE A 120 -3.01 -13.27 12.40
C PHE A 120 -3.31 -13.68 13.85
N ALA A 121 -2.29 -14.17 14.56
CA ALA A 121 -2.42 -14.58 15.95
C ALA A 121 -2.81 -13.42 16.89
N GLN A 122 -2.43 -12.17 16.56
CA GLN A 122 -2.75 -10.99 17.38
C GLN A 122 -4.12 -10.36 17.07
N ALA A 123 -4.76 -10.74 15.97
CA ALA A 123 -6.04 -10.15 15.57
C ALA A 123 -7.15 -10.50 16.56
N TYR A 124 -8.01 -9.51 16.86
CA TYR A 124 -9.14 -9.68 17.77
C TYR A 124 -10.09 -10.79 17.31
N ASP A 125 -10.53 -11.59 18.26
CA ASP A 125 -11.57 -12.60 18.10
C ASP A 125 -12.36 -12.67 19.40
N GLU A 126 -13.67 -12.49 19.36
CA GLU A 126 -14.49 -12.39 20.58
C GLU A 126 -14.43 -13.65 21.45
N VAL A 127 -14.26 -14.83 20.84
CA VAL A 127 -14.26 -16.11 21.53
C VAL A 127 -12.84 -16.58 21.84
N VAL A 128 -11.95 -16.48 20.85
CA VAL A 128 -10.60 -17.06 20.93
C VAL A 128 -9.58 -16.09 21.52
N LEU A 129 -9.71 -14.78 21.24
CA LEU A 129 -8.75 -13.77 21.69
C LEU A 129 -9.45 -12.42 21.96
N PRO A 130 -10.24 -12.32 23.04
CA PRO A 130 -11.05 -11.13 23.34
C PRO A 130 -10.22 -9.87 23.65
N ASN A 131 -8.92 -10.04 23.91
CA ASN A 131 -7.95 -8.95 24.10
C ASN A 131 -7.05 -8.74 22.89
N GLY A 132 -7.40 -9.31 21.73
CA GLY A 132 -6.65 -9.12 20.49
C GLY A 132 -6.83 -7.72 19.92
N LYS A 133 -6.00 -7.37 18.94
CA LYS A 133 -5.99 -6.05 18.32
C LYS A 133 -7.24 -5.85 17.46
N ARG A 134 -8.12 -4.94 17.88
CA ARG A 134 -9.41 -4.67 17.23
C ARG A 134 -9.31 -4.00 15.86
N HIS A 135 -8.19 -3.34 15.56
CA HIS A 135 -7.92 -2.80 14.22
C HIS A 135 -7.48 -3.89 13.21
N LEU A 136 -7.34 -5.15 13.65
CA LEU A 136 -7.00 -6.29 12.82
C LEU A 136 -8.20 -7.22 12.70
N MET A 137 -8.64 -7.51 11.47
CA MET A 137 -9.75 -8.43 11.21
C MET A 137 -9.26 -9.66 10.45
N ARG A 138 -9.48 -10.85 11.02
CA ARG A 138 -9.22 -12.12 10.31
C ARG A 138 -10.26 -12.31 9.22
N ILE A 139 -9.81 -12.74 8.05
CA ILE A 139 -10.70 -13.13 6.94
C ILE A 139 -10.49 -14.58 6.52
N GLY A 140 -9.71 -15.37 7.28
CA GLY A 140 -9.35 -16.73 6.90
C GLY A 140 -8.63 -16.79 5.54
N LYS A 141 -8.73 -17.93 4.85
CA LYS A 141 -8.16 -18.15 3.52
C LYS A 141 -9.22 -17.90 2.45
N GLN A 142 -9.03 -16.85 1.67
CA GLN A 142 -9.94 -16.46 0.58
C GLN A 142 -9.55 -17.09 -0.76
N ASN A 143 -10.46 -17.05 -1.73
CA ASN A 143 -10.22 -17.57 -3.07
C ASN A 143 -9.03 -16.85 -3.73
N GLY A 144 -8.14 -17.61 -4.37
CA GLY A 144 -6.89 -17.12 -4.96
C GLY A 144 -5.73 -16.92 -3.97
N LEU A 145 -5.97 -17.02 -2.66
CA LEU A 145 -4.93 -16.90 -1.65
C LEU A 145 -4.41 -18.27 -1.18
N TYR A 146 -3.12 -18.33 -0.88
CA TYR A 146 -2.49 -19.55 -0.35
C TYR A 146 -2.58 -19.67 1.17
N LYS A 147 -2.75 -18.55 1.88
CA LYS A 147 -2.67 -18.44 3.33
C LYS A 147 -3.86 -17.71 3.91
N GLU A 148 -4.14 -17.98 5.18
CA GLU A 148 -5.03 -17.15 5.96
C GLU A 148 -4.51 -15.72 6.06
N SER A 149 -5.42 -14.76 6.11
CA SER A 149 -5.08 -13.36 6.02
C SER A 149 -5.85 -12.49 6.99
N VAL A 150 -5.28 -11.32 7.26
CA VAL A 150 -5.80 -10.28 8.15
C VAL A 150 -5.83 -8.94 7.43
N LEU A 151 -6.92 -8.19 7.65
CA LEU A 151 -7.09 -6.82 7.21
C LEU A 151 -6.62 -5.83 8.28
N PHE A 152 -5.94 -4.76 7.85
CA PHE A 152 -5.62 -3.59 8.66
C PHE A 152 -6.74 -2.55 8.52
N LEU A 153 -7.75 -2.63 9.38
CA LEU A 153 -8.95 -1.79 9.29
C LEU A 153 -8.62 -0.29 9.43
N ASN A 154 -7.70 0.05 10.34
CA ASN A 154 -7.28 1.43 10.61
C ASN A 154 -6.37 2.03 9.52
N ASP A 155 -5.96 1.21 8.55
CA ASP A 155 -5.12 1.66 7.43
C ASP A 155 -5.88 1.65 6.10
N CYS A 156 -7.22 1.55 6.15
CA CYS A 156 -8.06 1.67 4.96
C CYS A 156 -7.93 3.07 4.34
N LYS A 157 -7.84 3.16 3.02
CA LYS A 157 -7.62 4.42 2.33
C LYS A 157 -8.08 4.40 0.87
N PHE A 158 -8.32 5.58 0.31
CA PHE A 158 -8.46 5.72 -1.13
C PHE A 158 -7.08 5.77 -1.79
N ILE A 159 -6.91 4.97 -2.83
CA ILE A 159 -5.72 4.98 -3.70
C ILE A 159 -6.13 5.26 -5.13
N ASN A 160 -5.24 5.87 -5.93
CA ASN A 160 -5.40 5.82 -7.39
C ASN A 160 -5.27 4.37 -7.84
N THR A 161 -6.21 3.89 -8.67
CA THR A 161 -6.16 2.52 -9.18
C THR A 161 -4.88 2.22 -9.96
N SER A 162 -4.16 3.20 -10.53
CA SER A 162 -2.85 2.99 -11.17
C SER A 162 -1.79 2.33 -10.27
N ARG A 163 -1.99 2.36 -8.94
CA ARG A 163 -1.17 1.64 -7.94
C ARG A 163 -1.42 0.12 -7.91
N ILE A 164 -2.54 -0.34 -8.48
CA ILE A 164 -2.90 -1.76 -8.54
C ILE A 164 -2.02 -2.42 -9.61
N ILE A 165 -1.32 -3.48 -9.22
CA ILE A 165 -0.42 -4.25 -10.07
C ILE A 165 -1.19 -5.39 -10.73
N GLU A 166 -1.98 -6.13 -9.94
CA GLU A 166 -2.70 -7.31 -10.43
C GLU A 166 -3.84 -7.71 -9.47
N VAL A 167 -4.88 -8.35 -9.98
CA VAL A 167 -5.90 -9.05 -9.18
C VAL A 167 -5.42 -10.48 -8.91
N LYS A 168 -5.45 -10.91 -7.65
CA LYS A 168 -4.92 -12.22 -7.21
C LYS A 168 -5.96 -13.11 -6.55
N GLY A 169 -7.08 -12.56 -6.14
CA GLY A 169 -8.15 -13.29 -5.48
C GLY A 169 -9.40 -12.43 -5.38
N ASN A 170 -10.39 -12.93 -4.65
CA ASN A 170 -11.65 -12.22 -4.47
C ASN A 170 -12.33 -12.65 -3.16
N VAL A 171 -13.05 -11.71 -2.56
CA VAL A 171 -14.06 -11.92 -1.52
C VAL A 171 -15.43 -11.69 -2.17
N ASP A 172 -16.33 -12.65 -2.01
CA ASP A 172 -17.68 -12.58 -2.57
C ASP A 172 -18.45 -11.37 -2.01
N THR A 173 -18.86 -10.46 -2.89
CA THR A 173 -19.51 -9.20 -2.51
C THR A 173 -20.93 -9.38 -1.97
N GLU A 174 -21.59 -10.48 -2.35
CA GLU A 174 -22.90 -10.87 -1.83
C GLU A 174 -22.79 -11.74 -0.57
N GLY A 175 -21.58 -12.17 -0.23
CA GLY A 175 -21.29 -12.98 0.93
C GLY A 175 -21.29 -12.18 2.24
N GLU A 176 -21.59 -12.87 3.34
CA GLU A 176 -21.65 -12.29 4.68
C GLU A 176 -20.33 -11.61 5.08
N LEU A 177 -19.19 -12.23 4.73
CA LEU A 177 -17.86 -11.73 5.05
C LEU A 177 -17.63 -10.32 4.49
N PHE A 178 -18.06 -10.03 3.26
CA PHE A 178 -17.87 -8.69 2.68
C PHE A 178 -18.71 -7.63 3.40
N GLY A 179 -19.92 -8.00 3.82
CA GLY A 179 -20.76 -7.18 4.70
C GLY A 179 -20.08 -6.89 6.04
N GLN A 180 -19.57 -7.93 6.70
CA GLN A 180 -18.85 -7.80 7.97
C GLN A 180 -17.61 -6.91 7.85
N ILE A 181 -16.85 -7.00 6.76
CA ILE A 181 -15.69 -6.12 6.52
C ILE A 181 -16.14 -4.66 6.45
N LYS A 182 -17.22 -4.36 5.71
CA LYS A 182 -17.75 -2.97 5.62
C LYS A 182 -18.12 -2.43 7.00
N ASP A 183 -18.80 -3.22 7.81
CA ASP A 183 -19.26 -2.77 9.12
C ASP A 183 -18.09 -2.60 10.10
N LYS A 184 -17.11 -3.50 10.08
CA LYS A 184 -15.88 -3.37 10.88
C LYS A 184 -15.04 -2.16 10.47
N VAL A 185 -14.98 -1.83 9.18
CA VAL A 185 -14.34 -0.58 8.72
C VAL A 185 -15.08 0.64 9.25
N LYS A 186 -16.43 0.69 9.17
CA LYS A 186 -17.21 1.81 9.70
C LYS A 186 -17.01 1.97 11.21
N GLU A 187 -17.08 0.87 11.96
CA GLU A 187 -16.81 0.85 13.40
C GLU A 187 -15.41 1.40 13.68
N CYS A 188 -14.38 0.89 13.01
CA CYS A 188 -13.00 1.34 13.21
C CYS A 188 -12.79 2.83 12.89
N LEU A 189 -13.50 3.39 11.90
CA LEU A 189 -13.33 4.78 11.47
C LEU A 189 -14.13 5.78 12.31
N PHE A 190 -15.37 5.43 12.68
CA PHE A 190 -16.32 6.38 13.27
C PHE A 190 -16.69 6.08 14.72
N ASN A 191 -16.54 4.82 15.15
CA ASN A 191 -16.83 4.38 16.50
C ASN A 191 -15.68 3.53 17.06
N PRO A 192 -14.42 4.02 17.03
CA PRO A 192 -13.29 3.22 17.47
C PRO A 192 -13.47 2.84 18.93
N HIS A 193 -13.15 1.59 19.25
CA HIS A 193 -13.19 1.11 20.64
C HIS A 193 -12.13 1.88 21.46
N ALA A 194 -12.41 2.12 22.75
CA ALA A 194 -11.60 3.00 23.60
C ALA A 194 -10.11 2.60 23.65
N ASP A 195 -9.84 1.29 23.69
CA ASP A 195 -8.50 0.69 23.65
C ASP A 195 -7.68 1.01 22.38
N LEU A 196 -8.32 1.47 21.29
CA LEU A 196 -7.64 1.91 20.06
C LEU A 196 -7.27 3.39 20.09
N THR A 197 -7.77 4.15 21.07
CA THR A 197 -7.59 5.61 21.15
C THR A 197 -6.62 6.05 22.25
N GLU A 198 -6.20 5.13 23.10
CA GLU A 198 -5.20 5.38 24.14
C GLU A 198 -3.79 5.23 23.53
N PHE A 199 -3.04 6.33 23.50
CA PHE A 199 -1.64 6.32 23.08
C PHE A 199 -0.77 5.76 24.23
N THR A 200 -0.45 4.46 24.18
CA THR A 200 0.65 3.88 24.98
C THR A 200 1.92 3.79 24.17
#